data_AF-A0A1N7K9V8-F1
#
_entry.id   AF-A0A1N7K9V8-F1
#
_cell.length_a   1.000
_cell.length_b   1.000
_cell.length_c   1.000
_cell.angle_alpha   90.00
_cell.angle_beta   90.00
_cell.angle_gamma   90.00
#
_symmetry.space_group_name_H-M   'P 1'
#
loop_
_entity.id
_entity.type
_entity.pdbx_description
1 polymer ?
#
loop_
_entity_poly.entity_id
_entity_poly.type
_entity_poly.pdbx_seq_one_letter_code
_entity_poly.pdbx_strand_id
1 'polypeptide(L)' 'MKVSEDRHKTRLIARILAIVISALFAVFAVAGFQRTGDVTQLLLFLAVSVVSYSFIIFIFKGIDRLLDSIVDQHKNDE' A
#
# COMPACT_ATOMS: atom_id res chain seq x y z
N MET A 1 -8.98 19.06 -16.85
CA MET A 1 -8.21 19.37 -15.63
C MET A 1 -8.52 18.46 -14.42
N LYS A 2 -9.54 17.56 -14.44
CA LYS A 2 -9.89 16.70 -13.28
C LYS A 2 -8.99 15.46 -13.06
N VAL A 3 -8.54 14.81 -14.15
CA VAL A 3 -7.77 13.54 -14.10
C VAL A 3 -6.48 13.64 -13.25
N SER A 4 -5.79 14.78 -13.29
CA SER A 4 -4.56 14.97 -12.51
C SER A 4 -4.83 15.17 -11.02
N GLU A 5 -5.96 15.77 -10.66
CA GLU A 5 -6.36 15.98 -9.26
C GLU A 5 -6.80 14.67 -8.62
N ASP A 6 -7.56 13.84 -9.34
CA ASP A 6 -8.03 12.53 -8.87
C ASP A 6 -6.85 11.59 -8.58
N ARG A 7 -5.85 11.55 -9.47
CA ARG A 7 -4.61 10.77 -9.27
C ARG A 7 -3.81 11.20 -8.05
N HIS A 8 -3.79 12.51 -7.76
CA HIS A 8 -3.13 13.01 -6.56
C HIS A 8 -3.81 12.49 -5.30
N LYS A 9 -5.15 12.49 -5.26
CA LYS A 9 -5.94 11.96 -4.14
C LYS A 9 -5.78 10.45 -4.01
N THR A 10 -5.78 9.69 -5.11
CA THR A 10 -5.55 8.24 -5.10
C THR A 10 -4.19 7.88 -4.50
N ARG A 11 -3.12 8.60 -4.87
CA ARG A 11 -1.77 8.37 -4.31
C ARG A 11 -1.69 8.68 -2.82
N LEU A 12 -2.42 9.71 -2.37
CA LEU A 12 -2.51 10.07 -0.96
C LEU A 12 -3.25 8.97 -0.17
N ILE A 13 -4.39 8.49 -0.68
CA ILE A 13 -5.16 7.39 -0.09
C ILE A 13 -4.31 6.11 -0.01
N ALA A 14 -3.62 5.75 -1.09
CA ALA A 14 -2.73 4.59 -1.13
C ALA A 14 -1.68 4.64 -0.02
N ARG A 15 -1.07 5.82 0.17
CA ARG A 15 -0.03 6.04 1.18
C ARG A 15 -0.59 5.95 2.60
N ILE A 16 -1.75 6.57 2.86
CA ILE A 16 -2.43 6.45 4.16
C ILE A 16 -2.78 5.00 4.45
N LEU A 17 -3.38 4.29 3.49
CA LEU A 17 -3.77 2.90 3.67
C LEU A 17 -2.57 1.99 3.93
N ALA A 18 -1.47 2.19 3.19
CA ALA A 18 -0.23 1.46 3.41
C ALA A 18 0.34 1.68 4.82
N ILE A 19 0.31 2.92 5.31
CA ILE A 19 0.76 3.26 6.67
C ILE A 19 -0.14 2.59 7.72
N VAL A 20 -1.46 2.69 7.58
CA VAL A 20 -2.42 2.13 8.55
C VAL A 20 -2.25 0.61 8.64
N ILE A 21 -2.20 -0.09 7.51
CA ILE A 21 -2.05 -1.54 7.49
C ILE A 21 -0.69 -1.96 8.06
N SER A 22 0.40 -1.28 7.69
CA SER A 22 1.73 -1.55 8.25
C SER A 22 1.75 -1.34 9.77
N ALA A 23 1.13 -0.27 10.27
CA ALA A 23 1.03 0.01 11.69
C ALA A 23 0.25 -1.09 12.44
N LEU A 24 -0.84 -1.62 11.87
CA LEU A 24 -1.58 -2.74 12.48
C LEU A 24 -0.70 -3.98 12.64
N PHE A 25 0.04 -4.37 11.61
CA PHE A 25 0.97 -5.50 11.70
C PHE A 25 2.08 -5.26 12.72
N ALA A 26 2.60 -4.04 12.83
CA ALA A 26 3.60 -3.69 13.83
C ALA A 26 3.04 -3.78 15.26
N VAL A 27 1.81 -3.31 15.48
CA VAL A 27 1.12 -3.48 16.78
C VAL A 27 0.94 -4.96 17.11
N PHE A 28 0.52 -5.78 16.15
CA PHE A 28 0.40 -7.23 16.38
C PHE A 28 1.74 -7.90 16.65
N ALA A 29 2.81 -7.46 16.00
CA ALA A 29 4.17 -7.95 16.26
C ALA A 29 4.55 -7.71 17.73
N VAL A 30 4.39 -6.47 18.20
CA VAL A 30 4.72 -6.08 19.58
C VAL A 30 3.81 -6.77 20.59
N ALA A 31 2.50 -6.79 20.34
CA ALA A 31 1.53 -7.43 21.22
C ALA A 31 1.69 -8.96 21.30
N GLY A 32 2.17 -9.58 20.22
CA GLY A 32 2.56 -10.98 20.18
C GLY A 32 3.80 -11.22 21.04
N PHE A 33 4.86 -10.45 20.81
CA PHE A 33 6.11 -10.55 21.57
C PHE A 33 5.91 -10.35 23.07
N GLN A 34 5.08 -9.38 23.48
CA GLN A 34 4.76 -9.14 24.89
C GLN A 34 4.09 -10.35 25.56
N ARG A 35 3.38 -11.20 24.81
CA ARG A 35 2.71 -12.40 25.33
C ARG A 35 3.57 -13.65 25.27
N THR A 36 4.38 -13.82 24.22
CA THR A 36 5.13 -15.06 23.96
C THR A 36 6.61 -14.97 24.31
N GLY A 37 7.19 -13.77 24.32
CA GLY A 37 8.63 -13.56 24.43
C GLY A 37 9.43 -14.02 23.20
N ASP A 38 8.76 -14.44 22.12
CA ASP A 38 9.44 -15.00 20.94
C ASP A 38 9.88 -13.90 19.96
N VAL A 39 11.19 -13.68 19.90
CA VAL A 39 11.83 -12.72 18.99
C VAL A 39 11.67 -13.13 17.53
N THR A 40 11.60 -14.43 17.23
CA THR A 40 11.42 -14.93 15.86
C THR A 40 10.06 -14.53 15.33
N GLN A 41 9.00 -14.75 16.11
CA GLN A 41 7.65 -14.29 15.79
C GLN A 41 7.61 -12.77 15.55
N LEU A 42 8.24 -11.99 16.43
CA LEU A 42 8.31 -10.52 16.32
C LEU A 42 8.90 -10.10 14.97
N LEU A 43 10.08 -10.64 14.63
CA LEU A 43 10.77 -10.31 13.38
C LEU A 43 9.95 -10.72 12.15
N LEU A 44 9.26 -11.85 12.21
CA LEU A 44 8.44 -12.36 11.12
C LEU A 44 7.23 -11.44 10.86
N PHE A 45 6.53 -11.00 11.91
CA PHE A 45 5.44 -10.03 11.78
C PHE A 45 5.93 -8.65 11.34
N LEU A 46 7.11 -8.23 11.78
CA LEU A 46 7.71 -6.96 11.37
C LEU A 46 8.12 -6.99 9.89
N ALA A 47 8.67 -8.12 9.41
CA ALA A 47 8.92 -8.35 8.00
C ALA A 47 7.61 -8.31 7.19
N VAL A 48 6.55 -8.98 7.65
CA VAL A 48 5.23 -8.92 7.02
C VAL A 48 4.70 -7.49 6.96
N SER A 49 4.88 -6.68 8.01
CA SER A 49 4.49 -5.27 8.00
C SER A 49 5.14 -4.48 6.85
N VAL A 50 6.45 -4.63 6.67
CA VAL A 50 7.20 -3.97 5.59
C VAL A 50 6.77 -4.49 4.21
N VAL A 51 6.55 -5.80 4.08
CA VAL A 51 6.05 -6.42 2.85
C VAL A 51 4.66 -5.89 2.50
N SER A 52 3.75 -5.79 3.47
CA SER A 52 2.41 -5.26 3.25
C SER A 52 2.43 -3.80 2.78
N TYR A 53 3.27 -2.95 3.38
CA TYR A 53 3.45 -1.57 2.93
C TYR A 53 3.85 -1.51 1.45
N SER A 54 4.88 -2.29 1.09
CA SER A 54 5.41 -2.35 -0.26
C SER A 54 4.38 -2.90 -1.25
N PHE A 55 3.64 -3.93 -0.85
CA PHE A 55 2.62 -4.58 -1.66
C PHE A 55 1.47 -3.63 -2.01
N ILE A 56 0.98 -2.85 -1.04
CA ILE A 56 -0.10 -1.88 -1.26
C ILE A 56 0.35 -0.81 -2.27
N ILE A 57 1.56 -0.25 -2.09
CA ILE A 57 2.10 0.72 -3.04
C ILE A 57 2.20 0.13 -4.46
N PHE A 58 2.63 -1.11 -4.57
CA PHE A 58 2.72 -1.80 -5.85
C PHE A 58 1.36 -1.98 -6.53
N ILE A 59 0.32 -2.36 -5.78
CA ILE A 59 -1.04 -2.48 -6.30
C ILE A 59 -1.52 -1.14 -6.86
N PHE A 60 -1.40 -0.06 -6.09
CA PHE A 60 -1.85 1.26 -6.54
C PHE A 60 -1.05 1.75 -7.75
N LYS A 61 0.25 1.48 -7.80
CA LYS A 61 1.08 1.76 -8.98
C LYS A 61 0.61 0.96 -10.21
N GLY A 62 0.14 -0.27 -10.01
CA GLY A 62 -0.48 -1.08 -11.06
C GLY A 62 -1.79 -0.48 -11.55
N ILE A 63 -2.66 -0.06 -10.64
CA ILE A 63 -3.94 0.60 -10.96
C ILE A 63 -3.70 1.90 -11.74
N ASP A 64 -2.75 2.73 -11.31
CA ASP A 64 -2.38 3.96 -12.01
C ASP A 64 -1.95 3.67 -13.47
N ARG A 65 -1.14 2.62 -13.70
CA ARG A 65 -0.72 2.18 -15.04
C ARG A 65 -1.87 1.69 -15.90
N LEU A 66 -2.81 0.94 -15.31
CA LEU A 66 -4.00 0.48 -16.02
C LEU A 66 -4.86 1.68 -16.43
N LEU A 67 -5.06 2.64 -15.53
CA LEU A 67 -5.79 3.86 -15.82
C LEU A 67 -5.11 4.71 -16.91
N ASP A 68 -3.78 4.80 -16.90
CA ASP A 68 -3.00 5.44 -17.97
C ASP A 68 -3.30 4.83 -19.34
N SER A 69 -3.25 3.51 -19.46
CA SER A 69 -3.47 2.83 -20.74
C SER A 69 -4.85 3.08 -21.36
N ILE A 70 -5.88 3.21 -20.52
CA ILE A 70 -7.26 3.45 -20.96
C ILE A 70 -7.42 4.90 -21.45
N VAL A 71 -6.82 5.86 -20.74
CA VAL A 71 -6.88 7.29 -21.10
C VAL A 71 -6.14 7.54 -22.42
N ASP A 72 -4.96 6.93 -22.60
CA ASP A 72 -4.17 7.07 -23.83
C ASP A 72 -4.87 6.45 -25.04
N GLN A 73 -5.62 5.35 -24.87
CA GLN A 73 -6.40 4.74 -25.94
C GLN A 73 -7.51 5.68 -26.43
N HIS A 74 -8.32 6.24 -25.52
CA HIS A 74 -9.42 7.14 -25.87
C HIS A 74 -8.94 8.42 -26.59
N LYS A 75 -7.71 8.89 -26.31
CA LYS A 75 -7.15 10.08 -26.97
C LYS A 75 -6.72 9.85 -28.43
N ASN A 76 -6.43 8.60 -28.82
CA ASN A 76 -5.99 8.29 -30.19
C ASN A 76 -7.16 8.00 -31.15
N ASP A 77 -8.38 7.87 -30.62
CA ASP A 77 -9.60 7.61 -31.39
C ASP A 77 -10.36 8.91 -31.77
N GLU A 78 -9.87 10.09 -31.34
CA GLU A 78 -10.27 11.44 -31.81
C GLU A 78 -9.26 12.01 -32.82
#